data_AF-E6VGX4-F1
#
_entry.id   AF-E6VGX4-F1
#
_cell.length_a   1.000
_cell.length_b   1.000
_cell.length_c   1.000
_cell.angle_alpha   90.00
_cell.angle_beta   90.00
_cell.angle_gamma   90.00
#
_symmetry.space_group_name_H-M   'P 1'
#
loop_
_entity.id
_entity.type
_entity.pdbx_description
1 polymer ?
#
loop_
_entity_poly.entity_id
_entity_poly.type
_entity_poly.pdbx_seq_one_letter_code
_entity_poly.pdbx_strand_id
1 'polypeptide(L)'
;MTDPVTLFPNLLQPAAKTYAPVGIKFWESEATVLDNMKEFADGWFERRRIGTRAALETARRMGEAATPLDAFREYQDWLGGAMARVLEDGMAWQQQFMKTNARLAPHLNRQEQTPESPATEPDTRLSA
;
A
#
# COMPACT_ATOMS: atom_id res chain seq x y z
N MET A 1 1.29 2.09 -54.31
CA MET A 1 2.04 1.15 -53.44
C MET A 1 2.03 1.73 -52.05
N THR A 2 1.10 1.27 -51.21
CA THR A 2 1.01 1.65 -49.79
C THR A 2 2.03 0.79 -49.05
N ASP A 3 3.07 1.41 -48.51
CA ASP A 3 4.16 0.71 -47.86
C ASP A 3 3.65 -0.03 -46.61
N PRO A 4 3.71 -1.37 -46.53
CA PRO A 4 3.16 -2.14 -45.41
C PRO A 4 3.85 -1.78 -44.08
N VAL A 5 5.05 -1.22 -44.12
CA VAL A 5 5.82 -0.79 -42.95
C VAL A 5 5.20 0.43 -42.24
N THR A 6 4.38 1.24 -42.92
CA THR A 6 3.72 2.41 -42.30
C THR A 6 2.36 2.11 -41.67
N LEU A 7 1.75 0.97 -41.99
CA LEU A 7 0.42 0.60 -41.48
C LEU A 7 0.48 0.13 -40.02
N PHE A 8 1.50 -0.66 -39.68
CA PHE A 8 1.71 -1.20 -38.32
C PHE A 8 2.00 -0.13 -37.24
N PRO A 9 2.86 0.90 -37.46
CA PRO A 9 3.05 1.95 -36.47
C PRO A 9 1.82 2.85 -36.29
N ASN A 10 1.05 3.10 -37.34
CA ASN A 10 -0.17 3.93 -37.27
C ASN A 10 -1.34 3.24 -36.58
N LEU A 11 -1.44 1.91 -36.62
CA LEU A 11 -2.48 1.15 -35.90
C LEU A 11 -2.17 0.99 -34.41
N LEU A 12 -0.88 0.92 -34.04
CA LEU A 12 -0.44 0.82 -32.66
C LEU A 12 -0.28 2.18 -31.97
N GLN A 13 -0.08 3.28 -32.70
CA GLN A 13 0.01 4.63 -32.10
C GLN A 13 -1.22 5.05 -31.28
N PRO A 14 -2.47 4.84 -31.74
CA PRO A 14 -3.67 5.16 -30.97
C PRO A 14 -3.76 4.33 -29.69
N ALA A 15 -3.39 3.05 -29.77
CA ALA A 15 -3.31 2.15 -28.63
C ALA A 15 -2.20 2.60 -27.66
N ALA A 16 -1.00 2.90 -28.16
CA ALA A 16 0.14 3.32 -27.34
C ALA A 16 -0.12 4.64 -26.61
N LYS A 17 -0.75 5.64 -27.25
CA LYS A 17 -1.14 6.90 -26.58
C LYS A 17 -2.18 6.70 -25.48
N THR A 18 -2.99 5.63 -25.57
CA THR A 18 -4.03 5.30 -24.58
C THR A 18 -3.49 4.41 -23.46
N TYR A 19 -2.64 3.44 -23.78
CA TYR A 19 -2.09 2.47 -22.82
C TYR A 19 -0.84 2.96 -22.09
N ALA A 20 -0.02 3.84 -22.70
CA ALA A 20 1.19 4.34 -22.05
C ALA A 20 0.90 5.10 -20.74
N PRO A 21 -0.10 6.01 -20.65
CA PRO A 21 -0.45 6.65 -19.38
C PRO A 21 -0.92 5.66 -18.31
N VAL A 22 -1.69 4.64 -18.70
CA VAL A 22 -2.16 3.58 -17.80
C VAL A 22 -0.98 2.75 -17.29
N GLY A 23 -0.06 2.35 -18.17
CA GLY A 23 1.15 1.63 -17.81
C GLY A 23 2.06 2.44 -16.88
N ILE A 24 2.27 3.74 -17.16
CA ILE A 24 3.04 4.63 -16.29
C ILE A 24 2.41 4.70 -14.89
N LYS A 25 1.09 4.93 -14.82
CA LYS A 25 0.37 5.00 -13.53
C LYS A 25 0.43 3.69 -12.76
N PHE A 26 0.37 2.56 -13.44
CA PHE A 26 0.55 1.24 -12.85
C PHE A 26 1.94 1.12 -12.20
N TRP A 27 3.02 1.40 -12.95
CA TRP A 27 4.38 1.29 -12.43
C TRP A 27 4.69 2.30 -11.31
N GLU A 28 4.14 3.52 -11.36
CA GLU A 28 4.22 4.49 -10.26
C GLU A 28 3.53 3.96 -8.97
N SER A 29 2.40 3.27 -9.14
CA SER A 29 1.66 2.67 -8.03
C SER A 29 2.44 1.48 -7.45
N GLU A 30 3.00 0.62 -8.30
CA GLU A 30 3.87 -0.49 -7.89
C GLU A 30 5.09 0.01 -7.10
N ALA A 31 5.78 1.06 -7.59
CA ALA A 31 6.91 1.66 -6.87
C ALA A 31 6.50 2.13 -5.46
N THR A 32 5.34 2.78 -5.34
CA THR A 32 4.79 3.23 -4.05
C THR A 32 4.47 2.04 -3.13
N VAL A 33 3.92 0.94 -3.66
CA VAL A 33 3.64 -0.27 -2.88
C VAL A 33 4.94 -0.88 -2.35
N LEU A 34 5.98 -0.96 -3.19
CA LEU A 34 7.29 -1.47 -2.79
C LEU A 34 7.93 -0.62 -1.68
N ASP A 35 7.86 0.71 -1.78
CA ASP A 35 8.36 1.61 -0.74
C ASP A 35 7.63 1.39 0.60
N ASN A 36 6.31 1.22 0.56
CA ASN A 36 5.53 0.93 1.76
C ASN A 36 5.89 -0.44 2.36
N MET A 37 6.10 -1.46 1.52
CA MET A 37 6.53 -2.78 1.99
C MET A 37 7.90 -2.72 2.65
N LYS A 38 8.83 -1.93 2.09
CA LYS A 38 10.14 -1.69 2.69
C LYS A 38 10.01 -1.03 4.06
N GLU A 39 9.23 0.04 4.17
CA GLU A 39 8.97 0.74 5.43
C GLU A 39 8.39 -0.21 6.51
N PHE A 40 7.40 -1.01 6.13
CA PHE A 40 6.82 -2.02 7.02
C PHE A 40 7.87 -3.05 7.47
N ALA A 41 8.68 -3.57 6.55
CA ALA A 41 9.70 -4.56 6.84
C ALA A 41 10.79 -4.00 7.77
N ASP A 42 11.28 -2.78 7.50
CA ASP A 42 12.27 -2.10 8.32
C ASP A 42 11.75 -1.92 9.77
N GLY A 43 10.50 -1.48 9.92
CA GLY A 43 9.84 -1.37 11.23
C GLY A 43 9.66 -2.72 11.93
N TRP A 44 9.27 -3.77 11.19
CA TRP A 44 9.16 -5.13 11.73
C TRP A 44 10.49 -5.64 12.26
N PHE A 45 11.57 -5.49 11.50
CA PHE A 45 12.89 -5.93 11.94
C PHE A 45 13.34 -5.19 13.20
N GLU A 46 13.07 -3.89 13.32
CA GLU A 46 13.44 -3.16 14.52
C GLU A 46 12.66 -3.63 15.76
N ARG A 47 11.34 -3.80 15.64
CA ARG A 47 10.53 -4.35 16.75
C ARG A 47 10.97 -5.75 17.16
N ARG A 48 11.34 -6.60 16.20
CA ARG A 48 11.92 -7.93 16.47
C ARG A 48 13.24 -7.84 17.22
N ARG A 49 14.15 -6.95 16.84
CA ARG A 49 15.43 -6.74 17.57
C ARG A 49 15.18 -6.28 18.99
N ILE A 50 14.26 -5.35 19.22
CA ILE A 50 13.88 -4.88 20.56
C ILE A 50 13.36 -6.06 21.40
N GLY A 51 12.43 -6.86 20.86
CA GLY A 51 11.90 -8.03 21.54
C GLY A 51 12.98 -9.06 21.91
N THR A 52 13.91 -9.34 20.98
CA THR A 52 15.03 -10.25 21.23
C THR A 52 15.98 -9.73 22.31
N ARG A 53 16.33 -8.44 22.29
CA ARG A 53 17.17 -7.83 23.35
C ARG A 53 16.49 -7.94 24.71
N ALA A 54 15.21 -7.61 24.80
CA ALA A 54 14.45 -7.71 26.04
C ALA A 54 14.38 -9.15 26.56
N ALA A 55 14.18 -10.14 25.68
CA ALA A 55 14.19 -11.55 26.07
C ALA A 55 15.57 -11.98 26.59
N LEU A 56 16.65 -11.55 25.95
CA LEU A 56 18.01 -11.86 26.38
C LEU A 56 18.35 -11.22 27.74
N GLU A 57 17.97 -9.97 27.94
CA GLU A 57 18.14 -9.25 29.21
C GLU A 57 17.35 -9.93 30.34
N THR A 58 16.11 -10.32 30.09
CA THR A 58 15.32 -11.08 31.08
C THR A 58 15.94 -12.43 31.38
N ALA A 59 16.41 -13.17 30.37
CA ALA A 59 17.06 -14.46 30.60
C ALA A 59 18.32 -14.31 31.48
N ARG A 60 19.10 -13.23 31.30
CA ARG A 60 20.23 -12.90 32.18
C ARG A 60 19.78 -12.61 33.62
N ARG A 61 18.80 -11.73 33.80
CA ARG A 61 18.24 -11.40 35.13
C ARG A 61 17.71 -12.64 35.86
N MET A 62 17.03 -13.53 35.13
CA MET A 62 16.57 -14.81 35.66
C MET A 62 17.73 -15.72 36.09
N GLY A 63 18.84 -15.73 35.35
CA GLY A 63 20.04 -16.49 35.70
C GLY A 63 20.79 -15.94 36.91
N GLU A 64 20.61 -14.66 37.22
CA GLU A 64 21.19 -13.96 38.38
C GLU A 64 20.25 -13.96 39.60
N ALA A 65 19.03 -14.51 39.47
CA ALA A 65 18.02 -14.47 40.51
C ALA A 65 18.38 -15.33 41.74
N ALA A 66 18.16 -14.79 42.93
CA ALA A 66 18.47 -15.46 44.20
C ALA A 66 17.53 -16.64 44.50
N THR A 67 16.29 -16.59 44.00
CA THR A 67 15.29 -17.64 44.20
C THR A 67 14.54 -17.96 42.90
N PRO A 68 13.95 -19.16 42.79
CA PRO A 68 13.07 -19.50 41.66
C PRO A 68 11.88 -18.54 41.51
N LEU A 69 11.37 -18.01 42.62
CA LEU A 69 10.26 -17.05 42.60
C LEU A 69 10.70 -15.70 42.00
N ASP A 70 11.92 -15.26 42.26
CA ASP A 70 12.46 -14.04 41.66
C ASP A 70 12.68 -14.20 40.16
N ALA A 71 13.20 -15.34 39.71
CA ALA A 71 13.29 -15.66 38.28
C ALA A 71 11.89 -15.66 37.62
N PHE A 72 10.87 -16.20 38.30
CA PHE A 72 9.51 -16.18 37.78
C PHE A 72 8.95 -14.76 37.67
N ARG A 73 9.26 -13.86 38.61
CA ARG A 73 8.87 -12.45 38.54
C ARG A 73 9.49 -11.75 37.33
N GLU A 74 10.77 -11.97 37.07
CA GLU A 74 11.46 -11.44 35.87
C GLU A 74 10.80 -11.93 34.57
N TYR A 75 10.39 -13.21 34.53
CA TYR A 75 9.64 -13.75 33.41
C TYR A 75 8.26 -13.08 33.23
N GLN A 76 7.52 -12.88 34.32
CA GLN A 76 6.21 -12.22 34.27
C GLN A 76 6.31 -10.76 33.81
N ASP A 77 7.32 -10.03 34.28
CA ASP A 77 7.62 -8.66 33.82
C ASP A 77 7.86 -8.63 32.31
N TRP A 78 8.73 -9.53 31.82
CA TRP A 78 8.98 -9.67 30.39
C TRP A 78 7.74 -10.03 29.58
N LEU A 79 6.91 -10.94 30.09
CA LEU A 79 5.70 -11.40 29.42
C LEU A 79 4.74 -10.23 29.15
N GLY A 80 4.57 -9.33 30.11
CA GLY A 80 3.77 -8.11 29.93
C GLY A 80 4.27 -7.25 28.76
N GLY A 81 5.59 -6.99 28.73
CA GLY A 81 6.22 -6.27 27.63
C GLY A 81 6.17 -7.01 26.29
N ALA A 82 6.22 -8.36 26.30
CA ALA A 82 6.11 -9.18 25.10
C ALA A 82 4.71 -9.07 24.48
N MET A 83 3.66 -9.08 25.30
CA MET A 83 2.29 -8.88 24.83
C MET A 83 2.10 -7.51 24.19
N ALA A 84 2.62 -6.44 24.79
CA ALA A 84 2.55 -5.09 24.21
C ALA A 84 3.17 -5.03 22.79
N ARG A 85 4.33 -5.66 22.61
CA ARG A 85 5.00 -5.74 21.30
C ARG A 85 4.20 -6.53 20.26
N VAL A 86 3.52 -7.61 20.68
CA VAL A 86 2.63 -8.37 19.78
C VAL A 86 1.44 -7.51 19.33
N LEU A 87 0.84 -6.73 20.23
CA LEU A 87 -0.22 -5.79 19.85
C LEU A 87 0.29 -4.73 18.86
N GLU A 88 1.48 -4.18 19.11
CA GLU A 88 2.13 -3.21 18.22
C GLU A 88 2.35 -3.77 16.81
N ASP A 89 2.80 -5.02 16.70
CA ASP A 89 2.92 -5.70 15.42
C ASP A 89 1.58 -5.87 14.70
N GLY A 90 0.52 -6.20 15.44
CA GLY A 90 -0.83 -6.30 14.89
C GLY A 90 -1.32 -4.96 14.31
N MET A 91 -1.09 -3.87 15.04
CA MET A 91 -1.43 -2.51 14.58
C MET A 91 -0.62 -2.13 13.33
N ALA A 92 0.69 -2.39 13.33
CA ALA A 92 1.56 -2.09 12.18
C ALA A 92 1.12 -2.87 10.93
N TRP A 93 0.72 -4.13 11.08
CA TRP A 93 0.17 -4.93 9.98
C TRP A 93 -1.15 -4.35 9.44
N GLN A 94 -2.09 -4.01 10.32
CA GLN A 94 -3.36 -3.38 9.92
C GLN A 94 -3.14 -2.06 9.18
N GLN A 95 -2.23 -1.23 9.66
CA GLN A 95 -1.86 0.02 9.00
C GLN A 95 -1.28 -0.24 7.60
N GLN A 96 -0.37 -1.20 7.46
CA GLN A 96 0.19 -1.56 6.16
C GLN A 96 -0.87 -2.08 5.17
N PHE A 97 -1.80 -2.91 5.65
CA PHE A 97 -2.92 -3.39 4.86
C PHE A 97 -3.81 -2.26 4.36
N MET A 98 -4.19 -1.33 5.24
CA MET A 98 -5.00 -0.16 4.88
C MET A 98 -4.27 0.76 3.88
N LYS A 99 -2.98 1.04 4.13
CA LYS A 99 -2.14 1.88 3.27
C LYS A 99 -2.03 1.32 1.85
N THR A 100 -1.84 0.00 1.74
CA THR A 100 -1.73 -0.70 0.44
C THR A 100 -3.07 -0.70 -0.28
N ASN A 101 -4.17 -1.05 0.40
CA ASN A 101 -5.50 -1.11 -0.22
C ASN A 101 -6.01 0.27 -0.68
N ALA A 102 -5.72 1.33 0.06
CA ALA A 102 -6.09 2.70 -0.34
C ALA A 102 -5.41 3.14 -1.65
N ARG A 103 -4.25 2.56 -1.99
CA ARG A 103 -3.51 2.86 -3.23
C ARG A 103 -3.93 1.99 -4.41
N LEU A 104 -4.44 0.78 -4.13
CA LEU A 104 -4.97 -0.14 -5.12
C LEU A 104 -6.45 0.12 -5.44
N ALA A 105 -7.17 0.81 -4.55
CA ALA A 105 -8.55 1.20 -4.80
C ALA A 105 -8.61 2.14 -6.02
N PRO A 106 -9.34 1.79 -7.09
CA PRO A 106 -9.52 2.69 -8.22
C PRO A 106 -10.19 3.97 -7.70
N HIS A 107 -9.68 5.13 -8.11
CA HIS A 107 -10.34 6.42 -7.87
C HIS A 107 -11.72 6.42 -8.54
N LEU A 108 -12.76 5.93 -7.84
CA LEU A 108 -14.12 5.78 -8.35
C LEU A 108 -14.85 7.13 -8.60
N ASN A 109 -14.25 8.28 -8.29
CA ASN A 109 -14.95 9.57 -8.28
C ASN A 109 -14.41 10.64 -9.26
N ARG A 110 -14.23 10.33 -10.55
CA ARG A 110 -13.98 11.38 -11.56
C ARG A 110 -14.89 11.32 -12.80
N GLN A 111 -16.10 10.80 -12.68
CA GLN A 111 -17.03 10.73 -13.81
C GLN A 111 -18.41 11.35 -13.57
N GLU A 112 -18.53 12.30 -12.65
CA GLU A 112 -19.72 13.16 -12.56
C GLU A 112 -19.33 14.64 -12.63
N GLN A 113 -18.95 15.08 -13.83
CA GLN A 113 -19.11 16.47 -14.27
C GLN A 113 -18.90 16.51 -15.78
N THR A 114 -19.95 16.14 -16.51
CA THR A 114 -20.09 16.50 -17.93
C THR A 114 -20.43 17.99 -17.97
N PRO A 115 -19.62 18.85 -18.61
CA PRO A 115 -20.00 20.24 -18.80
C PRO A 115 -21.08 20.30 -19.88
N GLU A 116 -22.30 20.61 -19.47
CA GLU A 116 -23.40 20.96 -20.37
C GLU A 116 -23.12 22.35 -20.98
N SER A 117 -23.08 22.44 -22.31
CA SER A 117 -22.96 23.67 -23.09
C SER A 117 -23.73 23.51 -24.40
N PRO A 118 -24.24 24.59 -25.02
CA PRO A 118 -25.62 25.04 -24.85
C PRO A 118 -26.46 24.92 -26.13
N ALA A 119 -27.78 24.89 -25.93
CA ALA A 119 -28.89 25.28 -26.81
C ALA A 119 -28.73 25.14 -28.34
N THR A 120 -29.55 24.25 -28.93
CA THR A 120 -29.99 24.36 -30.32
C THR A 120 -31.51 24.41 -30.34
N GLU A 121 -32.08 25.56 -30.71
CA GLU A 121 -33.51 25.75 -30.99
C GLU A 121 -33.95 24.85 -32.17
N PRO A 122 -35.16 24.26 -32.14
CA PRO A 122 -35.75 23.65 -33.32
C PRO A 122 -36.71 24.64 -34.00
N ASP A 123 -36.26 25.30 -35.08
CA ASP A 123 -37.16 26.01 -35.99
C ASP A 123 -37.52 25.09 -37.16
N THR A 124 -38.59 24.31 -36.96
CA THR A 124 -39.18 23.44 -37.99
C THR A 124 -39.86 24.29 -39.06
N ARG A 125 -39.15 24.53 -40.16
CA ARG A 125 -39.77 24.85 -41.45
C ARG A 125 -40.50 23.62 -41.99
N LEU A 126 -41.80 23.56 -41.80
CA LEU A 126 -42.70 22.82 -42.68
C LEU A 126 -43.29 23.81 -43.69
N SER A 127 -42.90 23.63 -44.95
CA SER A 127 -43.53 24.25 -46.12
C SER A 127 -44.33 23.20 -46.88
N ALA A 128 -45.41 23.69 -47.50
CA ALA A 128 -46.31 23.09 -48.48
C ALA A 128 -47.52 22.33 -47.92
#